data_AF-A0A9E3NEQ8-F1
#
_entry.id   AF-A0A9E3NEQ8-F1
#
_cell.length_a   1.000
_cell.length_b   1.000
_cell.length_c   1.000
_cell.angle_alpha   90.00
_cell.angle_beta   90.00
_cell.angle_gamma   90.00
#
_symmetry.space_group_name_H-M   'P 1'
#
loop_
_entity.id
_entity.type
_entity.pdbx_description
1 polymer ?
#
loop_
_entity_poly.entity_id
_entity_poly.type
_entity_poly.pdbx_seq_one_letter_code
_entity_poly.pdbx_strand_id
1 'polypeptide(L)'
;MKKNKQSNKLLGLFIMLFITGSAFGQKGKLAQGVTAFNSQEYVKAAELLAQASTHEKTMNDPKVWVYHALAVGQAKFNGFDQLYQVDMSFDDALMSALKAKDLGAAEKYGEQLSKAFEIIQGGINNEGVAAYQEGNYAEAIAFFDKKSEVNAKIDPNLVDTNLIVLKAVSYQQMDDMDNATLHYQELAEIDYDDPNVYNFLLSAYTDVDDAKYLMTLKKAQQLYPDNSNYT
;
A
#
# COMPACT_ATOMS: atom_id res chain seq x y z
N MET A 1 -29.15 23.09 -81.42
CA MET A 1 -29.81 22.39 -80.29
C MET A 1 -29.90 23.35 -79.10
N LYS A 2 -31.08 23.46 -78.49
CA LYS A 2 -31.43 24.30 -77.33
C LYS A 2 -31.11 23.60 -76.00
N LYS A 3 -30.78 24.41 -74.98
CA LYS A 3 -31.09 24.37 -73.52
C LYS A 3 -29.89 25.04 -72.82
N ASN A 4 -29.91 26.26 -72.30
CA ASN A 4 -30.84 27.06 -71.50
C ASN A 4 -31.11 26.56 -70.07
N LYS A 5 -30.77 27.46 -69.13
CA LYS A 5 -31.32 27.77 -67.81
C LYS A 5 -30.80 27.10 -66.52
N GLN A 6 -30.39 28.04 -65.65
CA GLN A 6 -30.72 28.19 -64.21
C GLN A 6 -30.05 27.27 -63.20
N SER A 7 -29.80 27.66 -61.95
CA SER A 7 -29.71 28.91 -61.19
C SER A 7 -29.35 28.49 -59.75
N ASN A 8 -29.10 29.48 -58.88
CA ASN A 8 -29.08 29.45 -57.41
C ASN A 8 -27.66 29.41 -56.84
N LYS A 9 -27.07 30.54 -56.44
CA LYS A 9 -27.34 31.36 -55.23
C LYS A 9 -27.28 30.56 -53.93
N LEU A 10 -26.38 31.00 -53.06
CA LEU A 10 -26.29 30.80 -51.61
C LEU A 10 -26.04 29.36 -51.11
N LEU A 11 -24.80 29.13 -50.69
CA LEU A 11 -24.44 28.34 -49.52
C LEU A 11 -23.04 28.83 -49.12
N GLY A 12 -22.77 29.49 -48.00
CA GLY A 12 -23.40 29.52 -46.70
C GLY A 12 -22.23 29.58 -45.72
N LEU A 13 -21.81 30.81 -45.36
CA LEU A 13 -20.77 31.08 -44.39
C LEU A 13 -21.30 30.69 -43.00
N PHE A 14 -20.83 29.58 -42.43
CA PHE A 14 -21.03 29.24 -41.02
C PHE A 14 -19.85 28.39 -40.54
N ILE A 15 -18.76 29.04 -40.14
CA ILE A 15 -17.82 28.48 -39.17
C ILE A 15 -17.78 29.47 -38.02
N MET A 16 -18.75 29.31 -37.13
CA MET A 16 -18.76 29.97 -35.83
C MET A 16 -19.04 28.90 -34.77
N LEU A 17 -18.14 28.86 -33.79
CA LEU A 17 -18.29 28.30 -32.45
C LEU A 17 -18.49 26.78 -32.32
N PHE A 18 -17.39 26.09 -32.03
CA PHE A 18 -17.35 25.08 -30.96
C PHE A 18 -15.95 25.03 -30.32
N ILE A 19 -15.56 26.08 -29.60
CA ILE A 19 -14.49 25.99 -28.57
C ILE A 19 -14.99 26.67 -27.30
N THR A 20 -16.07 26.16 -26.73
CA THR A 20 -16.49 26.50 -25.36
C THR A 20 -17.07 25.26 -24.69
N GLY A 21 -16.28 24.19 -24.60
CA GLY A 21 -16.61 23.00 -23.80
C GLY A 21 -15.58 22.67 -22.73
N SER A 22 -14.36 23.22 -22.81
CA SER A 22 -13.21 22.77 -22.02
C SER A 22 -13.20 23.28 -20.58
N ALA A 23 -13.92 24.36 -20.27
CA ALA A 23 -13.80 25.04 -18.97
C ALA A 23 -14.69 24.45 -17.86
N PHE A 24 -15.78 23.74 -18.20
CA PHE A 24 -16.69 23.12 -17.21
C PHE A 24 -16.41 21.63 -16.95
N GLY A 25 -15.63 20.96 -17.80
CA GLY A 25 -15.36 19.51 -17.69
C GLY A 25 -14.31 19.12 -16.65
N GLN A 26 -13.38 20.00 -16.27
CA GLN A 26 -12.21 19.63 -15.45
C GLN A 26 -12.47 19.58 -13.93
N LYS A 27 -13.30 20.47 -13.34
CA LYS A 27 -13.86 20.24 -11.98
C LYS A 27 -14.78 19.00 -11.94
N GLY A 28 -15.32 18.61 -13.09
CA GLY A 28 -16.11 17.40 -13.25
C GLY A 28 -15.33 16.12 -12.99
N LYS A 29 -14.02 16.07 -13.27
CA LYS A 29 -13.23 14.83 -13.14
C LYS A 29 -13.07 14.34 -11.71
N LEU A 30 -12.82 15.23 -10.75
CA LEU A 30 -12.82 14.86 -9.33
C LEU A 30 -14.16 14.27 -8.91
N ALA A 31 -15.26 14.97 -9.24
CA ALA A 31 -16.60 14.50 -8.89
C ALA A 31 -16.93 13.15 -9.56
N GLN A 32 -16.62 13.01 -10.85
CA GLN A 32 -16.80 11.76 -11.61
C GLN A 32 -15.94 10.63 -11.06
N GLY A 33 -14.69 10.91 -10.69
CA GLY A 33 -13.77 9.93 -10.11
C GLY A 33 -14.25 9.44 -8.74
N VAL A 34 -14.72 10.34 -7.88
CA VAL A 34 -15.35 9.98 -6.60
C VAL A 34 -16.62 9.16 -6.81
N THR A 35 -17.47 9.54 -7.77
CA THR A 35 -18.67 8.77 -8.12
C THR A 35 -18.29 7.37 -8.62
N ALA A 36 -17.32 7.26 -9.54
CA ALA A 36 -16.83 5.99 -10.04
C ALA A 36 -16.29 5.10 -8.91
N PHE A 37 -15.55 5.68 -7.96
CA PHE A 37 -15.06 4.97 -6.78
C PHE A 37 -16.21 4.41 -5.94
N ASN A 38 -17.22 5.23 -5.65
CA ASN A 38 -18.41 4.81 -4.89
C ASN A 38 -19.24 3.75 -5.63
N SER A 39 -19.19 3.75 -6.96
CA SER A 39 -19.76 2.71 -7.83
C SER A 39 -18.85 1.48 -8.00
N GLN A 40 -17.72 1.41 -7.28
CA GLN A 40 -16.73 0.33 -7.34
C GLN A 40 -16.07 0.16 -8.72
N GLU A 41 -16.16 1.18 -9.58
CA GLU A 41 -15.44 1.26 -10.85
C GLU A 41 -14.00 1.77 -10.58
N TYR A 42 -13.22 1.02 -9.80
CA TYR A 42 -11.95 1.48 -9.20
C TYR A 42 -10.91 1.94 -10.24
N VAL A 43 -10.76 1.20 -11.35
CA VAL A 43 -9.85 1.60 -12.43
C VAL A 43 -10.27 2.96 -13.01
N LYS A 44 -11.54 3.10 -13.40
CA LYS A 44 -12.06 4.35 -13.97
C LYS A 44 -11.93 5.50 -12.98
N ALA A 45 -12.15 5.23 -11.69
CA ALA A 45 -11.91 6.20 -10.64
C ALA A 45 -10.45 6.64 -10.61
N ALA A 46 -9.50 5.71 -10.64
CA ALA A 46 -8.06 6.00 -10.65
C ALA A 46 -7.69 6.87 -11.86
N GLU A 47 -8.14 6.53 -13.08
CA GLU A 47 -7.88 7.32 -14.28
C GLU A 47 -8.42 8.75 -14.20
N LEU A 48 -9.66 8.91 -13.74
CA LEU A 48 -10.30 10.22 -13.60
C LEU A 48 -9.61 11.08 -12.53
N LEU A 49 -9.19 10.45 -11.43
CA LEU A 49 -8.53 11.11 -10.31
C LEU A 49 -7.06 11.45 -10.63
N ALA A 50 -6.37 10.62 -11.41
CA ALA A 50 -5.04 10.94 -11.96
C ALA A 50 -5.09 12.17 -12.89
N GLN A 51 -6.14 12.28 -13.70
CA GLN A 51 -6.36 13.48 -14.52
C GLN A 51 -6.74 14.71 -13.69
N ALA A 52 -7.42 14.52 -12.56
CA ALA A 52 -7.74 15.61 -11.64
C ALA A 52 -6.52 16.06 -10.82
N SER A 53 -5.58 15.16 -10.51
CA SER A 53 -4.40 15.45 -9.69
C SER A 53 -3.35 16.30 -10.41
N THR A 54 -3.37 16.36 -11.74
CA THR A 54 -2.47 17.20 -12.54
C THR A 54 -3.05 18.58 -12.88
N HIS A 55 -4.33 18.81 -12.60
CA HIS A 55 -5.02 20.04 -12.98
C HIS A 55 -4.87 21.14 -11.91
N GLU A 56 -4.55 22.38 -12.33
CA GLU A 56 -4.19 23.51 -11.45
C GLU A 56 -5.19 23.80 -10.31
N LYS A 57 -6.49 23.56 -10.54
CA LYS A 57 -7.56 23.85 -9.57
C LYS A 57 -7.79 22.74 -8.54
N THR A 58 -7.21 21.56 -8.76
CA THR A 58 -7.52 20.33 -8.00
C THR A 58 -6.26 19.63 -7.51
N MET A 59 -5.09 19.91 -8.09
CA MET A 59 -3.80 19.31 -7.68
C MET A 59 -3.41 19.57 -6.22
N ASN A 60 -3.97 20.60 -5.58
CA ASN A 60 -3.76 20.91 -4.16
C ASN A 60 -4.97 20.60 -3.29
N ASP A 61 -6.01 19.95 -3.84
CA ASP A 61 -7.16 19.50 -3.07
C ASP A 61 -6.85 18.12 -2.45
N PRO A 62 -6.76 17.99 -1.11
CA PRO A 62 -6.47 16.72 -0.46
C PRO A 62 -7.47 15.61 -0.86
N LYS A 63 -8.72 15.95 -1.21
CA LYS A 63 -9.73 14.99 -1.63
C LYS A 63 -9.30 14.20 -2.86
N VAL A 64 -8.66 14.85 -3.84
CA VAL A 64 -8.21 14.18 -5.07
C VAL A 64 -7.23 13.08 -4.74
N TRP A 65 -6.24 13.40 -3.89
CA TRP A 65 -5.17 12.49 -3.54
C TRP A 65 -5.64 11.32 -2.66
N VAL A 66 -6.53 11.57 -1.68
CA VAL A 66 -7.11 10.48 -0.87
C VAL A 66 -7.91 9.51 -1.74
N TYR A 67 -8.81 10.04 -2.58
CA TYR A 67 -9.61 9.15 -3.43
C TYR A 67 -8.78 8.48 -4.52
N HIS A 68 -7.72 9.13 -5.00
CA HIS A 68 -6.78 8.50 -5.94
C HIS A 68 -6.07 7.32 -5.27
N ALA A 69 -5.56 7.49 -4.05
CA ALA A 69 -4.94 6.42 -3.27
C ALA A 69 -5.90 5.24 -3.05
N LEU A 70 -7.15 5.52 -2.66
CA LEU A 70 -8.18 4.51 -2.50
C LEU A 70 -8.47 3.76 -3.81
N ALA A 71 -8.63 4.49 -4.91
CA ALA A 71 -8.95 3.90 -6.21
C ALA A 71 -7.82 3.01 -6.72
N VAL A 72 -6.57 3.49 -6.67
CA VAL A 72 -5.39 2.71 -7.07
C VAL A 72 -5.22 1.48 -6.17
N GLY A 73 -5.30 1.67 -4.84
CA GLY A 73 -5.17 0.58 -3.88
C GLY A 73 -6.24 -0.51 -4.08
N GLN A 74 -7.51 -0.13 -4.26
CA GLN A 74 -8.59 -1.09 -4.51
C GLN A 74 -8.46 -1.76 -5.88
N ALA A 75 -8.04 -1.03 -6.91
CA ALA A 75 -7.81 -1.64 -8.22
C ALA A 75 -6.71 -2.70 -8.15
N LYS A 76 -5.56 -2.36 -7.56
CA LYS A 76 -4.46 -3.32 -7.37
C LYS A 76 -4.87 -4.51 -6.51
N PHE A 77 -5.57 -4.27 -5.40
CA PHE A 77 -6.08 -5.35 -4.55
C PHE A 77 -7.02 -6.32 -5.28
N ASN A 78 -7.76 -5.83 -6.29
CA ASN A 78 -8.63 -6.65 -7.14
C ASN A 78 -7.90 -7.27 -8.35
N GLY A 79 -6.56 -7.26 -8.37
CA GLY A 79 -5.74 -7.91 -9.41
C GLY A 79 -5.60 -7.10 -10.71
N PHE A 80 -5.88 -5.79 -10.68
CA PHE A 80 -5.60 -4.92 -11.82
C PHE A 80 -4.18 -4.36 -11.72
N ASP A 81 -3.25 -4.94 -12.49
CA ASP A 81 -1.85 -4.50 -12.48
C ASP A 81 -1.60 -3.27 -13.37
N GLN A 82 -2.33 -3.11 -14.48
CA GLN A 82 -2.18 -1.98 -15.40
C GLN A 82 -3.48 -1.66 -16.17
N LEU A 83 -3.70 -0.38 -16.46
CA LEU A 83 -4.63 0.08 -17.50
C LEU A 83 -4.13 1.38 -18.15
N TYR A 84 -3.96 1.29 -19.47
CA TYR A 84 -3.59 2.28 -20.50
C TYR A 84 -2.46 3.29 -20.19
N GLN A 85 -2.45 3.97 -19.04
CA GLN A 85 -1.45 4.99 -18.64
C GLN A 85 -1.24 5.16 -17.11
N VAL A 86 -1.92 4.39 -16.25
CA VAL A 86 -1.76 4.47 -14.78
C VAL A 86 -1.09 3.19 -14.31
N ASP A 87 0.09 3.33 -13.71
CA ASP A 87 0.69 2.25 -12.94
C ASP A 87 -0.16 2.05 -11.67
N MET A 88 -0.66 0.83 -11.47
CA MET A 88 -1.53 0.49 -10.35
C MET A 88 -0.73 -0.31 -9.35
N SER A 89 0.29 0.33 -8.76
CA SER A 89 1.09 -0.25 -7.69
C SER A 89 0.63 0.23 -6.32
N PHE A 90 0.93 -0.53 -5.27
CA PHE A 90 0.77 -0.05 -3.89
C PHE A 90 1.71 1.14 -3.58
N ASP A 91 2.79 1.33 -4.35
CA ASP A 91 3.67 2.50 -4.21
C ASP A 91 3.00 3.77 -4.74
N ASP A 92 2.28 3.69 -5.86
CA ASP A 92 1.53 4.83 -6.41
C ASP A 92 0.37 5.24 -5.50
N ALA A 93 -0.32 4.24 -4.94
CA ALA A 93 -1.34 4.47 -3.92
C ALA A 93 -0.73 5.14 -2.67
N LEU A 94 0.44 4.68 -2.22
CA LEU A 94 1.15 5.23 -1.07
C LEU A 94 1.60 6.68 -1.32
N MET A 95 2.22 6.97 -2.46
CA MET A 95 2.61 8.33 -2.83
C MET A 95 1.41 9.27 -2.79
N SER A 96 0.25 8.81 -3.27
CA SER A 96 -1.00 9.57 -3.25
C SER A 96 -1.52 9.78 -1.83
N ALA A 97 -1.50 8.76 -0.98
CA ALA A 97 -1.95 8.86 0.41
C ALA A 97 -1.04 9.79 1.23
N LEU A 98 0.29 9.70 1.07
CA LEU A 98 1.24 10.59 1.71
C LEU A 98 1.07 12.04 1.24
N LYS A 99 0.89 12.26 -0.07
CA LYS A 99 0.59 13.59 -0.59
C LYS A 99 -0.70 14.16 0.00
N ALA A 100 -1.72 13.33 0.17
CA ALA A 100 -2.96 13.74 0.82
C ALA A 100 -2.75 14.12 2.29
N LYS A 101 -1.98 13.32 3.04
CA LYS A 101 -1.58 13.59 4.43
C LYS A 101 -0.89 14.96 4.53
N ASP A 102 0.07 15.23 3.65
CA ASP A 102 0.81 16.51 3.61
C ASP A 102 -0.08 17.72 3.29
N LEU A 103 -1.15 17.52 2.51
CA LEU A 103 -2.16 18.54 2.21
C LEU A 103 -3.22 18.70 3.31
N GLY A 104 -3.06 18.05 4.46
CA GLY A 104 -3.99 18.16 5.59
C GLY A 104 -5.25 17.32 5.45
N ALA A 105 -5.23 16.25 4.64
CA ALA A 105 -6.39 15.37 4.46
C ALA A 105 -6.92 14.78 5.78
N ALA A 106 -6.07 14.62 6.80
CA ALA A 106 -6.47 14.10 8.11
C ALA A 106 -7.65 14.88 8.74
N GLU A 107 -7.77 16.19 8.50
CA GLU A 107 -8.81 17.03 9.11
C GLU A 107 -10.22 16.78 8.55
N LYS A 108 -10.31 16.46 7.25
CA LYS A 108 -11.59 16.37 6.52
C LYS A 108 -11.87 15.01 5.90
N TYR A 109 -10.82 14.24 5.68
CA TYR A 109 -10.84 12.95 5.00
C TYR A 109 -10.04 11.89 5.78
N GLY A 110 -9.93 12.05 7.11
CA GLY A 110 -9.11 11.18 7.97
C GLY A 110 -9.51 9.71 7.89
N GLU A 111 -10.81 9.42 7.84
CA GLU A 111 -11.32 8.04 7.67
C GLU A 111 -10.89 7.46 6.31
N GLN A 112 -11.06 8.21 5.23
CA GLN A 112 -10.69 7.76 3.88
C GLN A 112 -9.17 7.61 3.73
N LEU A 113 -8.40 8.50 4.37
CA LEU A 113 -6.94 8.41 4.40
C LEU A 113 -6.48 7.17 5.19
N SER A 114 -7.08 6.91 6.36
CA SER A 114 -6.82 5.69 7.14
C SER A 114 -7.15 4.45 6.32
N LYS A 115 -8.30 4.43 5.65
CA LYS A 115 -8.71 3.33 4.79
C LYS A 115 -7.75 3.10 3.62
N ALA A 116 -7.23 4.18 3.01
CA ALA A 116 -6.24 4.07 1.95
C ALA A 116 -4.97 3.38 2.47
N PHE A 117 -4.44 3.81 3.62
CA PHE A 117 -3.29 3.17 4.24
C PHE A 117 -3.54 1.70 4.58
N GLU A 118 -4.70 1.36 5.16
CA GLU A 118 -5.07 -0.03 5.44
C GLU A 118 -5.07 -0.92 4.19
N ILE A 119 -5.63 -0.42 3.07
CA ILE A 119 -5.66 -1.18 1.80
C ILE A 119 -4.24 -1.40 1.29
N ILE A 120 -3.39 -0.38 1.36
CA ILE A 120 -1.98 -0.45 0.92
C ILE A 120 -1.21 -1.45 1.79
N GLN A 121 -1.27 -1.30 3.10
CA GLN A 121 -0.56 -2.17 4.06
C GLN A 121 -1.05 -3.61 3.95
N GLY A 122 -2.36 -3.82 3.85
CA GLY A 122 -2.97 -5.14 3.70
C GLY A 122 -2.63 -5.79 2.37
N GLY A 123 -2.60 -5.02 1.28
CA GLY A 123 -2.20 -5.47 -0.04
C GLY A 123 -0.76 -5.97 -0.10
N ILE A 124 0.19 -5.16 0.37
CA ILE A 124 1.61 -5.54 0.45
C ILE A 124 1.79 -6.77 1.37
N ASN A 125 1.05 -6.82 2.49
CA ASN A 125 1.08 -7.98 3.38
C ASN A 125 0.62 -9.26 2.67
N ASN A 126 -0.44 -9.18 1.88
CA ASN A 126 -0.98 -10.32 1.16
C ASN A 126 -0.01 -10.84 0.09
N GLU A 127 0.69 -9.94 -0.61
CA GLU A 127 1.74 -10.33 -1.56
C GLU A 127 2.88 -11.07 -0.83
N GLY A 128 3.33 -10.56 0.33
CA GLY A 128 4.34 -11.24 1.14
C GLY A 128 3.90 -12.59 1.70
N VAL A 129 2.65 -12.68 2.18
CA VAL A 129 2.08 -13.95 2.66
C VAL A 129 1.92 -14.96 1.51
N ALA A 130 1.54 -14.52 0.32
CA ALA A 130 1.44 -15.40 -0.85
C ALA A 130 2.82 -15.96 -1.22
N ALA A 131 3.84 -15.10 -1.32
CA ALA A 131 5.21 -15.53 -1.57
C ALA A 131 5.71 -16.51 -0.49
N TYR A 132 5.39 -16.26 0.78
CA TYR A 132 5.73 -17.18 1.87
C TYR A 132 5.07 -18.55 1.69
N GLN A 133 3.78 -18.59 1.37
CA GLN A 133 3.05 -19.85 1.17
C GLN A 133 3.53 -20.64 -0.06
N GLU A 134 4.07 -19.94 -1.06
CA GLU A 134 4.70 -20.56 -2.23
C GLU A 134 6.13 -21.05 -1.97
N GLY A 135 6.69 -20.77 -0.78
CA GLY A 135 8.07 -21.10 -0.42
C GLY A 135 9.11 -20.11 -0.96
N ASN A 136 8.67 -18.98 -1.52
CA ASN A 136 9.52 -17.90 -2.01
C ASN A 136 9.92 -16.98 -0.85
N TYR A 137 10.63 -17.51 0.15
CA TYR A 137 10.90 -16.80 1.41
C TYR A 137 11.68 -15.49 1.23
N ALA A 138 12.63 -15.43 0.30
CA ALA A 138 13.38 -14.19 0.01
C ALA A 138 12.46 -13.08 -0.53
N GLU A 139 11.50 -13.44 -1.37
CA GLU A 139 10.51 -12.50 -1.91
C GLU A 139 9.51 -12.07 -0.83
N ALA A 140 9.07 -13.03 0.02
CA ALA A 140 8.23 -12.73 1.17
C ALA A 140 8.88 -11.69 2.10
N ILE A 141 10.17 -11.86 2.43
CA ILE A 141 10.95 -10.92 3.23
C ILE A 141 10.96 -9.53 2.58
N ALA A 142 11.19 -9.43 1.27
CA ALA A 142 11.19 -8.15 0.57
C ALA A 142 9.84 -7.42 0.69
N PHE A 143 8.71 -8.15 0.62
CA PHE A 143 7.38 -7.56 0.86
C PHE A 143 7.19 -7.15 2.33
N PHE A 144 7.66 -7.94 3.29
CA PHE A 144 7.57 -7.59 4.71
C PHE A 144 8.44 -6.38 5.07
N ASP A 145 9.64 -6.25 4.49
CA ASP A 145 10.49 -5.06 4.60
C ASP A 145 9.79 -3.83 4.04
N LYS A 146 9.23 -3.96 2.83
CA LYS A 146 8.43 -2.90 2.22
C LYS A 146 7.28 -2.47 3.13
N LYS A 147 6.54 -3.41 3.72
CA LYS A 147 5.45 -3.09 4.66
C LYS A 147 5.99 -2.37 5.92
N SER A 148 7.14 -2.78 6.46
CA SER A 148 7.78 -2.06 7.58
C SER A 148 8.13 -0.62 7.20
N GLU A 149 8.66 -0.38 6.00
CA GLU A 149 8.95 0.97 5.50
C GLU A 149 7.67 1.82 5.34
N VAL A 150 6.60 1.23 4.81
CA VAL A 150 5.30 1.89 4.70
C VAL A 150 4.74 2.24 6.08
N ASN A 151 4.77 1.30 7.02
CA ASN A 151 4.34 1.52 8.41
C ASN A 151 5.07 2.72 9.03
N ALA A 152 6.41 2.77 8.89
CA ALA A 152 7.22 3.86 9.44
C ALA A 152 6.90 5.24 8.84
N LYS A 153 6.48 5.31 7.56
CA LYS A 153 6.03 6.57 6.92
C LYS A 153 4.65 7.02 7.43
N ILE A 154 3.80 6.07 7.84
CA ILE A 154 2.46 6.34 8.37
C ILE A 154 2.58 6.79 9.82
N ASP A 155 3.21 5.98 10.65
CA ASP A 155 3.52 6.21 12.06
C ASP A 155 4.86 5.55 12.40
N PRO A 156 5.91 6.34 12.73
CA PRO A 156 7.23 5.81 13.04
C PRO A 156 7.28 4.97 14.33
N ASN A 157 6.24 5.00 15.16
CA ASN A 157 6.15 4.20 16.38
C ASN A 157 5.34 2.90 16.19
N LEU A 158 4.83 2.65 14.98
CA LEU A 158 4.05 1.45 14.70
C LEU A 158 4.96 0.21 14.64
N VAL A 159 4.85 -0.64 15.66
CA VAL A 159 5.49 -1.96 15.70
C VAL A 159 4.48 -3.01 15.26
N ASP A 160 4.71 -3.62 14.09
CA ASP A 160 3.91 -4.74 13.58
C ASP A 160 4.60 -6.06 13.92
N THR A 161 4.25 -6.62 15.07
CA THR A 161 4.87 -7.86 15.59
C THR A 161 4.69 -9.04 14.65
N ASN A 162 3.58 -9.10 13.91
CA ASN A 162 3.35 -10.15 12.92
C ASN A 162 4.39 -10.09 11.79
N LEU A 163 4.85 -8.90 11.37
CA LEU A 163 5.92 -8.81 10.37
C LEU A 163 7.25 -9.33 10.91
N ILE A 164 7.56 -9.05 12.18
CA ILE A 164 8.80 -9.53 12.79
C ILE A 164 8.77 -11.06 12.86
N VAL A 165 7.65 -11.66 13.28
CA VAL A 165 7.45 -13.11 13.25
C VAL A 165 7.63 -13.66 11.83
N LEU A 166 6.93 -13.08 10.85
CA LEU A 166 6.97 -13.56 9.46
C LEU A 166 8.38 -13.48 8.86
N LYS A 167 9.17 -12.44 9.16
CA LYS A 167 10.57 -12.35 8.76
C LYS A 167 11.43 -13.40 9.46
N ALA A 168 11.31 -13.54 10.79
CA ALA A 168 12.07 -14.52 11.57
C ALA A 168 11.90 -15.94 11.02
N VAL A 169 10.64 -16.35 10.80
CA VAL A 169 10.34 -17.69 10.26
C VAL A 169 10.80 -17.82 8.80
N SER A 170 10.70 -16.76 7.98
CA SER A 170 11.16 -16.80 6.58
C SER A 170 12.68 -16.99 6.49
N TYR A 171 13.46 -16.26 7.30
CA TYR A 171 14.91 -16.46 7.38
C TYR A 171 15.27 -17.85 7.88
N GLN A 172 14.54 -18.36 8.88
CA GLN A 172 14.72 -19.73 9.36
C GLN A 172 14.47 -20.77 8.25
N GLN A 173 13.43 -20.60 7.42
CA GLN A 173 13.16 -21.50 6.29
C GLN A 173 14.24 -21.43 5.20
N MET A 174 15.02 -20.36 5.16
CA MET A 174 16.16 -20.18 4.24
C MET A 174 17.49 -20.68 4.84
N ASP A 175 17.48 -21.28 6.03
CA ASP A 175 18.66 -21.62 6.81
C ASP A 175 19.57 -20.42 7.17
N ASP A 176 19.05 -19.19 7.08
CA ASP A 176 19.75 -17.96 7.49
C ASP A 176 19.54 -17.71 8.98
N MET A 177 20.26 -18.49 9.79
CA MET A 177 20.11 -18.48 11.25
C MET A 177 20.55 -17.16 11.89
N ASP A 178 21.47 -16.43 11.26
CA ASP A 178 21.94 -15.13 11.77
C ASP A 178 20.81 -14.10 11.71
N ASN A 179 20.17 -13.93 10.54
CA ASN A 179 19.06 -13.00 10.40
C ASN A 179 17.79 -13.47 11.14
N ALA A 180 17.54 -14.78 11.19
CA ALA A 180 16.45 -15.32 12.03
C ALA A 180 16.67 -14.95 13.51
N THR A 181 17.89 -15.12 14.02
CA THR A 181 18.25 -14.78 15.42
C THR A 181 18.04 -13.30 15.70
N LEU A 182 18.37 -12.40 14.77
CA LEU A 182 18.13 -10.96 14.93
C LEU A 182 16.63 -10.65 15.12
N HIS A 183 15.75 -11.21 14.30
CA HIS A 183 14.30 -10.94 14.45
C HIS A 183 13.69 -11.64 15.66
N TYR A 184 14.19 -12.82 16.05
CA TYR A 184 13.79 -13.43 17.31
C TYR A 184 14.25 -12.63 18.53
N GLN A 185 15.42 -11.97 18.47
CA GLN A 185 15.86 -11.01 19.50
C GLN A 185 14.87 -9.84 19.60
N GLU A 186 14.47 -9.25 18.47
CA GLU A 186 13.49 -8.16 18.45
C GLU A 186 12.16 -8.57 19.12
N LEU A 187 11.66 -9.78 18.84
CA LEU A 187 10.47 -10.33 19.50
C LEU A 187 10.67 -10.52 21.00
N ALA A 188 11.82 -11.04 21.40
CA ALA A 188 12.14 -11.22 22.81
C ALA A 188 12.26 -9.87 23.52
N GLU A 189 12.83 -8.82 22.91
CA GLU A 189 12.96 -7.48 23.50
C GLU A 189 11.63 -6.84 23.87
N ILE A 190 10.57 -7.11 23.09
CA ILE A 190 9.21 -6.62 23.32
C ILE A 190 8.32 -7.57 24.12
N ASP A 191 8.92 -8.58 24.78
CA ASP A 191 8.21 -9.60 25.57
C ASP A 191 7.13 -10.35 24.76
N TYR A 192 7.40 -10.65 23.48
CA TYR A 192 6.45 -11.39 22.65
C TYR A 192 6.12 -12.75 23.29
N ASP A 193 4.82 -13.02 23.46
CA ASP A 193 4.31 -14.19 24.16
C ASP A 193 4.23 -15.43 23.24
N ASP A 194 5.40 -15.97 22.89
CA ASP A 194 5.52 -17.29 22.29
C ASP A 194 6.78 -18.00 22.80
N PRO A 195 6.66 -19.16 23.48
CA PRO A 195 7.82 -19.91 23.97
C PRO A 195 8.76 -20.36 22.83
N ASN A 196 8.29 -20.48 21.58
CA ASN A 196 9.14 -20.85 20.46
C ASN A 196 10.21 -19.79 20.16
N VAL A 197 9.93 -18.50 20.41
CA VAL A 197 10.93 -17.42 20.29
C VAL A 197 12.11 -17.70 21.21
N TYR A 198 11.83 -18.02 22.46
CA TYR A 198 12.86 -18.27 23.47
C TYR A 198 13.58 -19.59 23.23
N ASN A 199 12.86 -20.66 22.85
CA ASN A 199 13.47 -21.94 22.48
C ASN A 199 14.45 -21.78 21.31
N PHE A 200 14.07 -21.01 20.28
CA PHE A 200 14.95 -20.73 19.14
C PHE A 200 16.22 -20.01 19.61
N LEU A 201 16.08 -18.92 20.36
CA LEU A 201 17.22 -18.15 20.86
C LEU A 201 18.15 -18.96 21.77
N LEU A 202 17.60 -19.79 22.66
CA LEU A 202 18.41 -20.68 23.49
C LEU A 202 19.23 -21.64 22.64
N SER A 203 18.63 -22.23 21.60
CA SER A 203 19.35 -23.07 20.65
C SER A 203 20.43 -22.29 19.90
N ALA A 204 20.13 -21.07 19.46
CA ALA A 204 21.06 -20.22 18.71
C ALA A 204 22.28 -19.79 19.54
N TYR A 205 22.13 -19.63 20.86
CA TYR A 205 23.22 -19.22 21.75
C TYR A 205 23.98 -20.37 22.41
N THR A 206 23.47 -21.60 22.32
CA THR A 206 24.11 -22.77 22.91
C THR A 206 25.52 -22.94 22.34
N ASP A 207 26.52 -23.00 23.22
CA ASP A 207 27.95 -23.08 22.88
C ASP A 207 28.51 -21.91 22.04
N VAL A 208 27.72 -20.82 21.86
CA VAL A 208 28.08 -19.63 21.08
C VAL A 208 28.24 -18.40 21.96
N ASP A 209 27.27 -18.12 22.83
CA ASP A 209 27.26 -16.93 23.71
C ASP A 209 26.56 -17.23 25.03
N ASP A 210 27.35 -17.66 26.03
CA ASP A 210 26.85 -18.01 27.38
C ASP A 210 26.08 -16.86 28.06
N ALA A 211 26.49 -15.61 27.82
CA ALA A 211 25.85 -14.47 28.44
C ALA A 211 24.44 -14.27 27.90
N LYS A 212 24.29 -14.28 26.56
CA LYS A 212 22.96 -14.20 25.94
C LYS A 212 22.11 -15.42 26.28
N TYR A 213 22.69 -16.61 26.29
CA TYR A 213 21.98 -17.83 26.69
C TYR A 213 21.36 -17.69 28.08
N LEU A 214 22.16 -17.32 29.10
CA LEU A 214 21.69 -17.19 30.48
C LEU A 214 20.64 -16.07 30.63
N MET A 215 20.79 -14.96 29.90
CA MET A 215 19.79 -13.87 29.88
C MET A 215 18.46 -14.35 29.29
N THR A 216 18.50 -15.03 28.14
CA THR A 216 17.32 -15.58 27.47
C THR A 216 16.64 -16.64 28.35
N LEU A 217 17.40 -17.56 28.97
CA LEU A 217 16.86 -18.60 29.83
C LEU A 217 16.13 -17.99 31.03
N LYS A 218 16.75 -17.01 31.69
CA LYS A 218 16.12 -16.31 32.82
C LYS A 218 14.81 -15.63 32.41
N LYS A 219 14.78 -15.00 31.23
CA LYS A 219 13.57 -14.35 30.71
C LYS A 219 12.48 -15.38 30.39
N ALA A 220 12.85 -16.50 29.77
CA ALA A 220 11.95 -17.60 29.47
C ALA A 220 11.34 -18.21 30.75
N GLN A 221 12.15 -18.43 31.79
CA GLN A 221 11.69 -18.89 33.12
C GLN A 221 10.71 -17.92 33.79
N GLN A 222 10.92 -16.61 33.62
CA GLN A 222 10.04 -15.58 34.18
C GLN A 222 8.68 -15.54 33.49
N LEU A 223 8.66 -15.66 32.16
CA LEU A 223 7.43 -15.63 31.37
C LEU A 223 6.68 -16.97 31.38
N TYR A 224 7.40 -18.08 31.49
CA TYR A 224 6.86 -19.44 31.41
C TYR A 224 7.33 -20.31 32.59
N PRO A 225 6.93 -19.99 33.83
CA PRO A 225 7.42 -20.68 35.04
C PRO A 225 7.05 -22.16 35.10
N ASP A 226 5.97 -22.57 34.41
CA ASP A 226 5.49 -23.96 34.38
C ASP A 226 6.02 -24.76 33.18
N ASN A 227 6.88 -24.16 32.33
CA ASN A 227 7.42 -24.83 31.16
C ASN A 227 8.68 -25.63 31.52
N SER A 228 8.58 -26.96 31.47
CA SER A 228 9.65 -27.90 31.82
C SER A 228 10.91 -27.79 30.96
N ASN A 229 10.84 -27.12 29.79
CA ASN A 229 12.02 -26.87 28.97
C ASN A 229 12.97 -25.84 29.59
N TYR A 230 12.49 -25.08 30.59
CA TYR A 230 13.24 -24.00 31.23
C TYR A 230 13.57 -24.28 32.71
N THR A 231 13.19 -25.45 33.24
CA THR A 231 13.43 -25.86 34.64
C THR A 231 14.65 -26.76 34.77
#